data_AF-A0A6N9L3H6-F1
#
_entry.id   AF-A0A6N9L3H6-F1
#
_cell.length_a   1.000
_cell.length_b   1.000
_cell.length_c   1.000
_cell.angle_alpha   90.00
_cell.angle_beta   90.00
_cell.angle_gamma   90.00
#
_symmetry.space_group_name_H-M   'P 1'
#
loop_
_entity.id
_entity.type
_entity.pdbx_description
1 polymer ?
#
loop_
_entity_poly.entity_id
_entity_poly.type
_entity_poly.pdbx_seq_one_letter_code
_entity_poly.pdbx_strand_id
1 'polypeptide(L)'
;FRSSTVAEMSPFANTLTNWKKEIINSFIIVDDKANRKMNTAIVENRNKSIKLLKHASNGYLNWERFRNRILYTLNEDTTFYYTSIRKDGK
;
A
#
# COMPACT_ATOMS: atom_id res chain seq x y z
N PHE A 1 -26.91 -7.97 10.06
CA PHE A 1 -25.69 -7.36 10.62
C PHE A 1 -25.94 -6.00 11.29
N ARG A 2 -26.62 -5.03 10.65
CA ARG A 2 -26.92 -3.73 11.30
C ARG A 2 -27.84 -3.81 12.52
N SER A 3 -28.81 -4.72 12.50
CA SER A 3 -29.72 -5.00 13.62
C SER A 3 -29.21 -6.11 14.54
N SER A 4 -27.91 -6.42 14.49
CA SER A 4 -27.32 -7.44 15.35
C SER A 4 -27.34 -6.98 16.80
N THR A 5 -27.52 -7.92 17.72
CA THR A 5 -27.39 -7.70 19.16
C THR A 5 -25.93 -7.52 19.61
N VAL A 6 -24.98 -7.96 18.77
CA VAL A 6 -23.54 -7.77 18.96
C VAL A 6 -23.13 -6.38 18.45
N ALA A 7 -22.63 -5.53 19.36
CA ALA A 7 -22.36 -4.12 19.12
C ALA A 7 -21.35 -3.89 17.98
N GLU A 8 -20.33 -4.73 17.87
CA GLU A 8 -19.28 -4.68 16.86
C GLU A 8 -19.79 -5.00 15.45
N MET A 9 -20.93 -5.69 15.34
CA MET A 9 -21.45 -6.15 14.06
C MET A 9 -22.15 -5.02 13.29
N SER A 10 -22.68 -4.03 13.99
CA SER A 10 -23.29 -2.84 13.39
C SER A 10 -22.27 -1.97 12.63
N PRO A 11 -21.13 -1.53 13.21
CA PRO A 11 -20.11 -0.79 12.48
C PRO A 11 -19.46 -1.64 11.38
N PHE A 12 -19.27 -2.95 11.58
CA PHE A 12 -18.80 -3.84 10.52
C PHE A 12 -19.74 -3.83 9.30
N ALA A 13 -21.06 -3.89 9.53
CA ALA A 13 -22.05 -3.80 8.46
C ALA A 13 -21.99 -2.46 7.71
N ASN A 14 -21.74 -1.36 8.42
CA ASN A 14 -21.56 -0.04 7.82
C ASN A 14 -20.31 -0.02 6.94
N THR A 15 -19.19 -0.60 7.39
CA THR A 15 -18.00 -0.78 6.56
C THR A 15 -18.31 -1.55 5.28
N LEU A 16 -18.95 -2.72 5.37
CA LEU A 16 -19.30 -3.49 4.16
C LEU A 16 -20.19 -2.71 3.18
N THR A 17 -21.08 -1.86 3.71
CA THR A 17 -21.95 -1.05 2.86
C THR A 17 -21.16 0.07 2.18
N ASN A 18 -20.32 0.77 2.93
CA ASN A 18 -19.51 1.88 2.42
C ASN A 18 -18.53 1.41 1.34
N TRP A 19 -17.98 0.20 1.49
CA TRP A 19 -17.02 -0.41 0.56
C TRP A 19 -17.66 -1.32 -0.49
N LYS A 20 -18.99 -1.32 -0.61
CA LYS A 20 -19.72 -2.23 -1.51
C LYS A 20 -19.21 -2.15 -2.95
N LYS A 21 -18.96 -0.94 -3.45
CA LYS A 21 -18.51 -0.71 -4.83
C LYS A 21 -17.13 -1.32 -5.06
N GLU A 22 -16.20 -1.07 -4.16
CA GLU A 22 -14.82 -1.55 -4.20
C GLU A 22 -14.77 -3.08 -4.07
N ILE A 23 -15.59 -3.65 -3.18
CA ILE A 23 -15.73 -5.11 -3.04
C ILE A 23 -16.22 -5.72 -4.36
N ILE A 24 -17.27 -5.17 -4.98
CA ILE A 24 -17.77 -5.65 -6.27
C ILE A 24 -16.67 -5.54 -7.35
N ASN A 25 -15.98 -4.41 -7.41
CA ASN A 25 -14.90 -4.19 -8.37
C ASN A 25 -13.73 -5.16 -8.21
N SER A 26 -13.46 -5.66 -7.00
CA SER A 26 -12.39 -6.64 -6.75
C SER A 26 -12.61 -7.99 -7.45
N PHE A 27 -13.86 -8.31 -7.83
CA PHE A 27 -14.17 -9.52 -8.59
C PHE A 27 -13.94 -9.38 -10.09
N ILE A 28 -13.79 -8.15 -10.59
CA ILE A 28 -13.53 -7.88 -12.01
C ILE A 28 -12.12 -8.36 -12.36
N ILE A 29 -12.01 -9.12 -13.45
CA ILE A 29 -10.72 -9.51 -14.03
C ILE A 29 -10.19 -8.28 -14.78
N VAL A 30 -9.00 -7.84 -14.40
CA VAL A 30 -8.38 -6.61 -14.95
C VAL A 30 -7.32 -6.96 -16.00
N ASP A 31 -6.90 -8.21 -16.05
CA ASP A 31 -5.87 -8.72 -16.94
C ASP A 31 -6.28 -10.13 -17.38
N ASP A 32 -6.92 -10.18 -18.55
CA ASP A 32 -7.48 -11.40 -19.14
C ASP A 32 -6.40 -12.43 -19.48
N LYS A 33 -5.19 -11.97 -19.83
CA LYS A 33 -4.07 -12.84 -20.18
C LYS A 33 -3.55 -13.60 -18.97
N ALA A 34 -3.48 -12.94 -17.82
CA ALA A 34 -3.08 -13.55 -16.55
C ALA A 34 -4.25 -14.06 -15.70
N ASN A 35 -5.49 -13.95 -16.20
CA ASN A 35 -6.74 -14.17 -15.46
C ASN A 35 -6.72 -13.53 -14.05
N ARG A 36 -6.13 -12.33 -13.97
CA ARG A 36 -5.80 -11.68 -12.70
C ARG A 36 -6.88 -10.68 -12.32
N LYS A 37 -7.43 -10.90 -11.13
CA LYS A 37 -8.36 -9.99 -10.45
C LYS A 37 -7.62 -8.87 -9.73
N MET A 38 -8.29 -7.75 -9.50
CA MET A 38 -7.78 -6.72 -8.61
C MET A 38 -7.79 -7.25 -7.17
N ASN A 39 -6.60 -7.49 -6.61
CA ASN A 39 -6.43 -7.97 -5.24
C ASN A 39 -5.43 -7.11 -4.46
N THR A 40 -5.49 -7.21 -3.13
CA THR A 40 -4.60 -6.46 -2.23
C THR A 40 -3.20 -7.07 -2.12
N ALA A 41 -3.01 -8.32 -2.57
CA ALA A 41 -1.78 -9.08 -2.37
C ALA A 41 -0.53 -8.39 -2.93
N ILE A 42 -0.64 -7.74 -4.09
CA ILE A 42 0.48 -6.99 -4.69
C ILE A 42 0.92 -5.85 -3.78
N VAL A 43 -0.04 -5.05 -3.29
CA VAL A 43 0.23 -3.91 -2.40
C VAL A 43 0.74 -4.39 -1.04
N GLU A 44 0.17 -5.48 -0.49
CA GLU A 44 0.61 -6.09 0.76
C GLU A 44 2.06 -6.56 0.68
N ASN A 45 2.45 -7.20 -0.42
CA ASN A 45 3.84 -7.60 -0.64
C ASN A 45 4.79 -6.39 -0.65
N ARG A 46 4.40 -5.30 -1.33
CA ARG A 46 5.18 -4.04 -1.32
C ARG A 46 5.29 -3.46 0.08
N ASN A 47 4.20 -3.42 0.85
CA ASN A 47 4.19 -2.95 2.24
C ASN A 47 5.08 -3.82 3.14
N LYS A 48 5.14 -5.14 2.92
CA LYS A 48 6.04 -6.04 3.64
C LYS A 48 7.51 -5.69 3.38
N SER A 49 7.90 -5.47 2.13
CA SER A 49 9.26 -5.05 1.78
C SER A 49 9.63 -3.70 2.41
N ILE A 50 8.72 -2.72 2.41
CA ILE A 50 8.95 -1.41 3.06
C ILE A 50 9.16 -1.57 4.57
N LYS A 51 8.34 -2.39 5.23
CA LYS A 51 8.49 -2.68 6.66
C LYS A 51 9.85 -3.32 6.95
N LEU A 52 10.26 -4.30 6.14
CA LEU A 52 11.56 -4.96 6.27
C LEU A 52 12.71 -3.96 6.14
N LEU A 53 12.67 -3.08 5.13
CA LEU A 53 13.68 -2.03 4.93
C LEU A 53 13.79 -1.09 6.13
N LYS A 54 12.65 -0.69 6.70
CA LYS A 54 12.60 0.15 7.91
C LYS A 54 13.21 -0.56 9.11
N HIS A 55 12.88 -1.83 9.32
CA HIS A 55 13.43 -2.63 10.42
C HIS A 55 14.93 -2.87 10.26
N ALA A 56 15.39 -3.25 9.08
CA ALA A 56 16.80 -3.50 8.78
C ALA A 56 17.69 -2.26 8.97
N SER A 57 17.12 -1.06 8.84
CA SER A 57 17.84 0.20 9.04
C SER A 57 17.82 0.71 10.49
N ASN A 58 17.21 -0.02 11.43
CA ASN A 58 16.91 0.46 12.79
C ASN A 58 16.10 1.76 12.81
N GLY A 59 15.19 1.92 11.83
CA GLY A 59 14.42 3.13 11.64
C GLY A 59 15.12 4.18 10.77
N TYR A 60 14.35 5.18 10.35
CA TYR A 60 14.83 6.30 9.55
C TYR A 60 14.40 7.60 10.21
N LEU A 61 15.35 8.52 10.38
CA LEU A 61 15.09 9.88 10.89
C LEU A 61 14.86 10.90 9.75
N ASN A 62 15.40 10.63 8.56
CA ASN A 62 15.27 11.50 7.39
C ASN A 62 14.28 10.89 6.38
N TRP A 63 13.17 11.59 6.15
CA TRP A 63 12.12 11.16 5.22
C TRP A 63 12.60 11.05 3.77
N GLU A 64 13.35 12.03 3.26
CA GLU A 64 13.84 12.01 1.88
C GLU A 64 14.74 10.81 1.63
N ARG A 65 15.63 10.50 2.59
CA ARG A 65 16.49 9.31 2.51
C ARG A 65 15.66 8.01 2.52
N PHE A 66 14.63 7.94 3.37
CA PHE A 66 13.76 6.78 3.43
C PHE A 66 12.99 6.57 2.12
N ARG A 67 12.38 7.64 1.61
CA ARG A 67 11.65 7.65 0.34
C ARG A 67 12.54 7.20 -0.83
N ASN A 68 13.75 7.75 -0.95
CA ASN A 68 14.65 7.40 -2.05
C ASN A 68 15.08 5.93 -2.00
N ARG A 69 15.32 5.38 -0.80
CA ARG A 69 15.60 3.93 -0.63
C ARG A 69 14.39 3.04 -0.93
N ILE A 70 13.17 3.46 -0.61
CA ILE A 70 11.96 2.71 -1.00
C ILE A 70 11.84 2.68 -2.53
N LEU A 71 11.97 3.84 -3.19
CA LEU A 71 11.83 3.92 -4.64
C LEU A 71 12.85 3.03 -5.36
N TYR A 72 14.11 3.05 -4.89
CA TYR A 72 15.15 2.17 -5.40
C TYR A 72 14.83 0.69 -5.26
N THR A 73 14.38 0.27 -4.07
CA THR A 73 14.22 -1.14 -3.76
C THR A 73 12.95 -1.75 -4.35
N LEU A 74 11.95 -0.92 -4.67
CA LEU A 74 10.69 -1.41 -5.24
C LEU A 74 10.63 -1.37 -6.76
N ASN A 75 11.41 -0.53 -7.43
CA ASN A 75 11.36 -0.41 -8.88
C ASN A 75 12.76 -0.57 -9.48
N GLU A 76 12.90 -1.53 -10.39
CA GLU A 76 14.15 -1.80 -11.09
C GLU A 76 14.51 -0.67 -12.06
N ASP A 77 13.50 0.05 -12.58
CA ASP A 77 13.65 1.05 -13.64
C ASP A 77 13.61 2.51 -13.16
N THR A 78 13.61 2.78 -11.85
CA THR A 78 13.55 4.17 -11.36
C THR A 78 14.93 4.77 -11.16
N THR A 79 15.16 5.94 -11.75
CA THR A 79 16.30 6.82 -11.43
C THR A 79 15.99 7.60 -10.16
N PHE A 80 16.84 7.48 -9.14
CA PHE A 80 16.71 8.22 -7.87
C PHE A 80 18.09 8.67 -7.39
N TYR A 81 18.11 9.71 -6.55
CA TYR A 81 19.33 10.17 -5.89
C TYR A 81 19.42 9.56 -4.50
N TYR A 82 20.53 8.89 -4.20
CA TYR A 82 20.72 8.23 -2.91
C TYR A 82 20.84 9.22 -1.73
N THR A 83 21.29 10.43 -2.04
CA THR A 83 21.36 11.56 -1.11
C THR A 83 20.24 12.54 -1.39
N SER A 84 19.84 13.29 -0.36
CA SER A 84 18.97 14.44 -0.53
C SER A 84 19.68 15.45 -1.44
N ILE A 85 19.06 15.82 -2.55
CA ILE A 85 19.51 16.95 -3.37
C ILE A 85 19.38 18.18 -2.48
N ARG A 86 20.47 18.94 -2.31
CA ARG A 86 20.39 20.24 -1.65
C ARG A 86 19.37 21.08 -2.41
N LYS A 87 18.37 21.61 -1.72
CA LYS A 87 17.48 22.63 -2.27
C LYS A 87 18.23 23.97 -2.26
N ASP A 88 19.37 24.03 -2.93
CA ASP A 88 20.07 25.29 -3.14
C ASP A 88 19.32 26.02 -4.26
N GLY A 89 18.41 26.92 -3.88
CA GLY A 89 17.67 27.76 -4.82
C GLY A 89 16.19 27.96 -4.48
N LYS A 90 15.91 28.63 -3.36
CA LYS A 90 14.99 29.79 -3.23
C LYS A 90 15.09 30.36 -1.83
#